data_AF-A0A7Y0S9V1-F1
#
_entry.id   AF-A0A7Y0S9V1-F1
#
_cell.length_a   1.000
_cell.length_b   1.000
_cell.length_c   1.000
_cell.angle_alpha   90.00
_cell.angle_beta   90.00
_cell.angle_gamma   90.00
#
_symmetry.space_group_name_H-M   'P 1'
#
loop_
_entity.id
_entity.type
_entity.pdbx_description
1 polymer ?
#
loop_
_entity_poly.entity_id
_entity_poly.type
_entity_poly.pdbx_seq_one_letter_code
_entity_poly.pdbx_strand_id
1 'polypeptide(L)'
;QDDKPCTTERLLSLILTSELETLGTFLEGTESASLVSKDIKKTAISIKSVLATYIKSLRFLDGLNNETRPDKLRQKFSITNWVQDDNQKGFLFLSSNAQQHASLRPLISMWLA
;
A
#
# COMPACT_ATOMS: atom_id res chain seq x y z
N GLN A 1 -7.29 12.86 -11.11
CA GLN A 1 -7.50 11.67 -10.26
C GLN A 1 -8.98 11.61 -9.90
N ASP A 2 -9.55 10.42 -9.75
CA ASP A 2 -10.92 10.24 -9.28
C ASP A 2 -10.96 10.48 -7.77
N ASP A 3 -11.75 11.46 -7.31
CA ASP A 3 -11.85 12.00 -5.93
C ASP A 3 -12.25 10.99 -4.83
N LYS A 4 -12.03 9.70 -5.05
CA LYS A 4 -12.29 8.66 -4.05
C LYS A 4 -11.15 8.61 -3.02
N PRO A 5 -11.39 7.96 -1.86
CA PRO A 5 -10.44 7.91 -0.75
C PRO A 5 -9.10 7.28 -1.11
N CYS A 6 -8.00 7.81 -0.55
CA CYS A 6 -6.67 7.21 -0.64
C CYS A 6 -6.51 6.17 0.48
N THR A 7 -6.85 4.91 0.18
CA THR A 7 -6.78 3.81 1.13
C THR A 7 -5.99 2.63 0.58
N THR A 8 -5.39 1.85 1.48
CA THR A 8 -4.65 0.64 1.13
C THR A 8 -5.54 -0.38 0.43
N GLU A 9 -6.78 -0.53 0.89
CA GLU A 9 -7.76 -1.45 0.31
C GLU A 9 -8.06 -1.09 -1.15
N ARG A 10 -8.20 0.21 -1.45
CA ARG A 10 -8.40 0.68 -2.81
C ARG A 10 -7.16 0.49 -3.68
N LEU A 11 -5.98 0.80 -3.16
CA LEU A 11 -4.71 0.54 -3.86
C LEU A 11 -4.58 -0.95 -4.23
N LEU A 12 -4.85 -1.83 -3.28
CA LEU A 12 -4.85 -3.28 -3.49
C LEU A 12 -5.90 -3.70 -4.53
N SER A 13 -7.09 -3.09 -4.52
CA SER A 13 -8.12 -3.37 -5.52
C SER A 13 -7.72 -2.94 -6.94
N LEU A 14 -7.11 -1.76 -7.09
CA LEU A 14 -6.60 -1.27 -8.37
C LEU A 14 -5.49 -2.18 -8.94
N ILE A 15 -4.53 -2.55 -8.10
CA ILE A 15 -3.35 -3.31 -8.54
C ILE A 15 -3.68 -4.80 -8.69
N LEU A 16 -4.40 -5.42 -7.76
CA LEU A 16 -4.56 -6.89 -7.71
C LEU A 16 -5.81 -7.40 -8.44
N THR A 17 -6.91 -6.65 -8.41
CA THR A 17 -8.22 -7.18 -8.87
C THR A 17 -8.81 -6.44 -10.05
N SER A 18 -8.47 -5.16 -10.26
CA SER A 18 -9.06 -4.38 -11.36
C SER A 18 -8.57 -4.83 -12.73
N GLU A 19 -9.42 -4.68 -13.74
CA GLU A 19 -9.02 -4.95 -15.13
C GLU A 19 -7.96 -3.95 -15.59
N LEU A 20 -7.17 -4.35 -16.60
CA LEU A 20 -6.12 -3.50 -17.14
C LEU A 20 -6.68 -2.18 -17.70
N GLU A 21 -7.87 -2.21 -18.30
CA GLU A 21 -8.52 -1.00 -18.81
C GLU A 21 -8.87 -0.02 -17.70
N THR A 22 -9.40 -0.51 -16.57
CA THR A 22 -9.70 0.32 -15.40
C THR A 22 -8.44 0.97 -14.82
N LEU A 23 -7.34 0.20 -14.75
CA LEU A 23 -6.04 0.72 -14.32
C LEU A 23 -5.49 1.76 -15.31
N GLY A 24 -5.69 1.52 -16.61
CA GLY A 24 -5.38 2.47 -17.68
C GLY A 24 -6.06 3.81 -17.48
N THR A 25 -7.39 3.81 -17.33
CA THR A 25 -8.19 5.01 -17.06
C THR A 25 -7.77 5.70 -15.76
N PHE A 26 -7.48 4.94 -14.70
CA PHE A 26 -7.02 5.51 -13.43
C PHE A 26 -5.68 6.25 -13.56
N LEU A 27 -4.79 5.77 -14.44
CA LEU A 27 -3.46 6.33 -14.66
C LEU A 27 -3.43 7.42 -15.75
N GLU A 28 -4.56 7.74 -16.41
CA GLU A 28 -4.62 8.81 -17.42
C GLU A 28 -4.12 10.15 -16.85
N GLY A 29 -3.32 10.85 -17.66
CA GLY A 29 -2.67 12.09 -17.26
C GLY A 29 -1.46 11.93 -16.35
N THR A 30 -1.07 10.70 -15.99
CA THR A 30 0.19 10.41 -15.29
C THR A 30 1.27 9.93 -16.27
N GLU A 31 2.54 10.02 -15.88
CA GLU A 31 3.67 9.47 -16.65
C GLU A 31 3.54 7.96 -16.89
N SER A 32 2.83 7.25 -16.00
CA SER A 32 2.60 5.81 -16.07
C SER A 32 1.48 5.41 -17.05
N ALA A 33 0.72 6.34 -17.62
CA ALA A 33 -0.36 6.03 -18.56
C ALA A 33 0.14 5.23 -19.77
N SER A 34 1.33 5.57 -20.26
CA SER A 34 1.96 4.88 -21.39
C SER A 34 2.29 3.42 -21.09
N LEU A 35 2.56 3.08 -19.81
CA LEU A 35 2.98 1.75 -19.34
C LEU A 35 1.82 0.74 -19.26
N VAL A 36 0.58 1.23 -19.29
CA VAL A 36 -0.65 0.44 -19.19
C VAL A 36 -1.55 0.60 -20.42
N SER A 37 -1.01 1.15 -21.51
CA SER A 37 -1.78 1.38 -22.74
C SER A 37 -2.25 0.07 -23.37
N LYS A 38 -3.34 0.15 -24.14
CA LYS A 38 -3.93 -1.01 -24.83
C LYS A 38 -2.99 -1.66 -25.85
N ASP A 39 -1.96 -0.94 -26.29
CA ASP A 39 -0.98 -1.39 -27.28
C ASP A 39 0.17 -2.20 -26.68
N ILE A 40 0.37 -2.13 -25.35
CA ILE A 40 1.48 -2.82 -24.64
C ILE A 40 1.01 -3.73 -23.51
N LYS A 41 -0.08 -4.49 -23.74
CA LYS A 41 -0.71 -5.36 -22.73
C LYS A 41 0.26 -6.30 -22.00
N LYS A 42 1.25 -6.88 -22.69
CA LYS A 42 2.22 -7.81 -22.08
C LYS A 42 3.12 -7.10 -21.05
N THR A 43 3.56 -5.88 -21.34
CA THR A 43 4.35 -5.06 -20.40
C THR A 43 3.54 -4.71 -19.17
N ALA A 44 2.28 -4.29 -19.37
CA ALA A 44 1.40 -3.94 -18.28
C ALA A 44 1.09 -5.14 -17.35
N ILE A 45 0.88 -6.34 -17.91
CA ILE A 45 0.73 -7.58 -17.14
C ILE A 45 1.99 -7.89 -16.33
N SER A 46 3.18 -7.70 -16.93
CA SER A 46 4.46 -7.92 -16.25
C SER A 46 4.63 -6.97 -15.05
N ILE A 47 4.39 -5.67 -15.25
CA ILE A 47 4.43 -4.65 -14.19
C ILE A 47 3.46 -5.01 -13.06
N LYS A 48 2.21 -5.34 -13.40
CA LYS A 48 1.18 -5.72 -12.43
C LYS A 48 1.58 -6.97 -11.63
N SER A 49 2.24 -7.94 -12.25
CA SER A 49 2.74 -9.16 -11.59
C SER A 49 3.88 -8.87 -10.59
N VAL A 50 4.81 -7.99 -10.97
CA VAL A 50 5.87 -7.52 -10.07
C VAL A 50 5.29 -6.76 -8.88
N LEU A 51 4.42 -5.77 -9.14
CA LEU A 51 3.75 -5.02 -8.07
C LEU A 51 2.93 -5.93 -7.15
N ALA A 52 2.21 -6.89 -7.72
CA ALA A 52 1.44 -7.87 -6.96
C ALA A 52 2.28 -8.71 -6.01
N THR A 53 3.57 -8.90 -6.29
CA THR A 53 4.49 -9.66 -5.44
C THR A 53 4.84 -8.86 -4.18
N TYR A 54 5.12 -7.58 -4.32
CA TYR A 54 5.52 -6.72 -3.20
C TYR A 54 4.34 -6.18 -2.41
N ILE A 55 3.25 -5.83 -3.08
CA ILE A 55 2.13 -5.10 -2.46
C ILE A 55 1.18 -6.00 -1.65
N LYS A 56 1.24 -7.33 -1.84
CA LYS A 56 0.37 -8.29 -1.12
C LYS A 56 0.50 -8.17 0.40
N SER A 57 1.68 -7.82 0.91
CA SER A 57 1.90 -7.63 2.34
C SER A 57 1.12 -6.44 2.92
N LEU A 58 0.71 -5.47 2.10
CA LEU A 58 -0.15 -4.38 2.55
C LEU A 58 -1.56 -4.87 2.96
N ARG A 59 -1.95 -6.10 2.61
CA ARG A 59 -3.20 -6.71 3.10
C ARG A 59 -3.21 -6.86 4.63
N PHE A 60 -2.05 -6.93 5.27
CA PHE A 60 -1.97 -6.95 6.74
C PHE A 60 -2.30 -5.60 7.38
N LEU A 61 -2.44 -4.53 6.57
CA LEU A 61 -2.91 -3.21 7.00
C LEU A 61 -4.42 -3.03 6.81
N ASP A 62 -5.13 -4.08 6.40
CA ASP A 62 -6.57 -4.02 6.23
C ASP A 62 -7.28 -3.62 7.54
N GLY A 63 -8.33 -2.82 7.39
CA GLY A 63 -9.11 -2.33 8.51
C GLY A 63 -8.47 -1.15 9.24
N LEU A 64 -7.30 -0.63 8.82
CA LEU A 64 -6.77 0.61 9.40
C LEU A 64 -7.76 1.78 9.29
N ASN A 65 -8.55 1.80 8.22
CA ASN A 65 -9.57 2.81 7.94
C ASN A 65 -10.95 2.48 8.54
N ASN A 66 -11.08 1.39 9.31
CA ASN A 66 -12.36 1.00 9.90
C ASN A 66 -12.80 1.99 11.00
N GLU A 67 -13.96 2.62 10.80
CA GLU A 67 -14.54 3.61 11.71
C GLU A 67 -14.92 3.04 13.08
N THR A 68 -15.12 1.72 13.19
CA THR A 68 -15.45 1.06 14.47
C THR A 68 -14.24 0.86 15.37
N ARG A 69 -13.02 1.19 14.90
CA ARG A 69 -11.81 1.12 15.73
C ARG A 69 -11.87 2.13 16.86
N PRO A 70 -11.33 1.80 18.05
CA PRO A 70 -11.19 2.75 19.14
C PRO A 70 -10.49 4.03 18.67
N ASP A 71 -10.94 5.20 19.11
CA ASP A 71 -10.45 6.51 18.67
C ASP A 71 -8.93 6.64 18.72
N LYS A 72 -8.32 6.14 19.81
CA LYS A 72 -6.87 6.10 20.00
C LYS A 72 -6.11 5.32 18.91
N LEU A 73 -6.77 4.39 18.23
CA LEU A 73 -6.22 3.57 17.15
C LEU A 73 -6.58 4.10 15.76
N ARG A 74 -7.50 5.09 15.67
CA ARG A 74 -7.87 5.75 14.41
C ARG A 74 -6.86 6.83 14.00
N GLN A 75 -6.09 7.35 14.95
CA GLN A 75 -5.02 8.31 14.65
C GLN A 75 -3.95 7.66 13.77
N LYS A 76 -3.67 8.29 12.63
CA LYS A 76 -2.61 7.84 11.71
C LYS A 76 -1.24 8.06 12.36
N PHE A 77 -0.39 7.05 12.24
CA PHE A 77 0.99 7.11 12.71
C PHE A 77 1.94 7.27 11.51
N SER A 78 2.91 8.18 11.63
CA SER A 78 3.98 8.38 10.65
C SER A 78 5.32 8.15 11.35
N ILE A 79 6.06 7.13 10.91
CA ILE A 79 7.41 6.84 11.43
C ILE A 79 8.33 8.03 11.15
N THR A 80 8.26 8.64 9.96
CA THR A 80 9.07 9.81 9.59
C THR A 80 8.82 10.98 10.52
N ASN A 81 7.55 11.31 10.79
CA ASN A 81 7.23 12.41 11.70
C ASN A 81 7.68 12.10 13.14
N TRP A 82 7.57 10.84 13.56
CA TRP A 82 8.02 10.41 14.88
C TRP A 82 9.54 10.51 15.04
N VAL A 83 10.32 10.14 14.02
CA VAL A 83 11.79 10.25 14.03
C VAL A 83 12.27 11.70 13.98
N GLN A 84 11.55 12.57 13.27
CA GLN A 84 11.92 13.99 13.09
C GLN A 84 11.45 14.91 14.22
N ASP A 85 10.54 14.46 15.08
CA ASP A 85 10.04 15.25 16.20
C ASP A 85 10.93 15.04 17.43
N ASP A 86 11.79 16.02 17.71
CA ASP A 86 12.72 16.04 18.86
C ASP A 86 12.01 15.91 20.23
N ASN A 87 10.69 16.14 20.29
CA ASN A 87 9.91 15.94 21.50
C ASN A 87 9.49 14.49 21.71
N GLN A 88 9.50 13.66 20.65
CA GLN A 88 9.23 12.23 20.77
C GLN A 88 10.44 11.55 21.38
N LYS A 89 10.22 10.89 22.52
CA LYS A 89 11.25 10.11 23.21
C LYS A 89 10.79 8.67 23.34
N GLY A 90 11.69 7.72 23.10
CA GLY A 90 11.45 6.30 23.33
C GLY A 90 11.91 5.42 22.18
N PHE A 91 11.43 4.17 22.20
CA PHE A 91 11.75 3.16 21.21
C PHE A 91 10.48 2.74 20.46
N LEU A 92 10.59 2.62 19.13
CA LEU A 92 9.54 2.01 18.31
C LEU A 92 9.78 0.49 18.25
N PHE A 93 8.84 -0.28 18.78
CA PHE A 93 8.89 -1.74 18.75
C PHE A 93 8.02 -2.28 17.61
N LEU A 94 8.63 -2.89 16.60
CA LEU A 94 7.94 -3.61 15.53
C LEU A 94 7.88 -5.10 15.88
N SER A 95 6.89 -5.48 16.70
CA SER A 95 6.68 -6.87 17.10
C SER A 95 5.76 -7.63 16.14
N SER A 96 5.98 -8.92 15.97
CA SER A 96 5.10 -9.82 15.22
C SER A 96 4.90 -11.14 15.97
N ASN A 97 3.72 -11.76 15.87
CA ASN A 97 3.57 -13.17 16.26
C ASN A 97 4.48 -14.04 15.38
N ALA A 98 5.24 -14.97 15.97
CA ALA A 98 6.14 -15.88 15.26
C ALA A 98 5.46 -16.62 14.10
N GLN A 99 4.18 -17.00 14.25
CA GLN A 99 3.43 -17.67 13.19
C GLN A 99 3.16 -16.78 11.97
N GLN A 100 3.07 -15.45 12.16
CA GLN A 100 2.80 -14.47 11.11
C GLN A 100 4.08 -13.79 10.61
N HIS A 101 5.25 -14.15 11.18
CA HIS A 101 6.52 -13.47 10.91
C HIS A 101 6.93 -13.57 9.43
N ALA A 102 6.78 -14.74 8.81
CA ALA A 102 7.09 -14.93 7.40
C ALA A 102 6.23 -14.04 6.49
N SER A 103 4.96 -13.84 6.85
CA SER A 103 4.00 -13.04 6.08
C SER A 103 4.16 -11.53 6.29
N LEU A 104 4.61 -11.11 7.48
CA LEU A 104 4.86 -9.71 7.82
C LEU A 104 6.23 -9.22 7.39
N ARG A 105 7.20 -10.12 7.14
CA ARG A 105 8.56 -9.77 6.73
C ARG A 105 8.62 -8.76 5.57
N PRO A 106 7.87 -8.92 4.46
CA PRO A 106 7.91 -7.93 3.37
C PRO A 106 7.37 -6.55 3.77
N LEU A 107 6.38 -6.49 4.67
CA LEU A 107 5.83 -5.24 5.19
C LEU A 107 6.85 -4.51 6.08
N ILE A 108 7.51 -5.25 6.98
CA ILE A 108 8.55 -4.70 7.85
C ILE A 108 9.75 -4.22 7.01
N SER A 109 10.17 -5.01 6.03
CA SER A 109 11.25 -4.61 5.10
C SER A 109 10.89 -3.33 4.34
N MET A 110 9.64 -3.15 3.92
CA MET A 110 9.19 -1.93 3.25
C MET A 110 9.25 -0.68 4.15
N TRP A 111 9.03 -0.81 5.47
CA TRP A 111 9.10 0.32 6.39
C TRP A 111 10.51 0.78 6.72
N LEU A 112 11.50 -0.10 6.55
CA LEU A 112 12.89 0.14 6.94
C LEU A 112 13.82 0.41 5.75
N ALA A 113 13.36 0.14 4.53
CA ALA A 113 14.09 0.39 3.29
C ALA A 113 13.85 1.83 2.81
#